data_AF-A0A1N7I1Z0-F1
#
_entry.id   AF-A0A1N7I1Z0-F1
#
_cell.length_a   1.000
_cell.length_b   1.000
_cell.length_c   1.000
_cell.angle_alpha   90.00
_cell.angle_beta   90.00
_cell.angle_gamma   90.00
#
_symmetry.space_group_name_H-M   'P 1'
#
loop_
_entity.id
_entity.type
_entity.pdbx_description
1 polymer ?
#
loop_
_entity_poly.entity_id
_entity_poly.type
_entity_poly.pdbx_seq_one_letter_code
_entity_poly.pdbx_strand_id
1 'polypeptide(L)'
;MKKFISEKFHIIFLMATLVFIIFSLISANIGINHMLKNPKYTIGEAITDWHQKNNNGVGTDYKYHFNYKIYFKTTSNSYKKGDKFLIIFDSIKPENTEVLDIYSIENYLIDLKIPEKGWKYEDVPFNIDSNIIKKYVQDWNVEPFEYIQK
;
A
#
# COMPACT_ATOMS: atom_id res chain seq x y z
N MET A 1 -42.65 -1.56 -21.27
CA MET A 1 -41.50 -1.77 -20.36
C MET A 1 -40.15 -1.52 -21.03
N LYS A 2 -39.82 -2.12 -22.19
CA LYS A 2 -38.51 -1.91 -22.85
C LYS A 2 -38.19 -0.44 -23.20
N LYS A 3 -39.18 0.35 -23.62
CA LYS A 3 -39.00 1.76 -24.02
C LYS A 3 -38.60 2.69 -22.86
N PHE A 4 -39.27 2.55 -21.71
CA PHE A 4 -38.95 3.29 -20.48
C PHE A 4 -37.57 2.97 -19.92
N ILE A 5 -37.16 1.69 -19.98
CA ILE A 5 -35.83 1.26 -19.55
C ILE A 5 -34.75 1.84 -20.47
N SER A 6 -35.00 1.88 -21.79
CA SER A 6 -34.07 2.49 -22.75
C SER A 6 -33.92 4.00 -22.58
N GLU A 7 -35.02 4.73 -22.31
CA GLU A 7 -34.99 6.20 -22.14
C GLU A 7 -34.35 6.63 -20.81
N LYS A 8 -34.52 5.84 -19.74
CA LYS A 8 -33.94 6.12 -18.41
C LYS A 8 -32.69 5.31 -18.10
N PHE A 9 -32.14 4.58 -19.07
CA PHE A 9 -30.97 3.72 -18.89
C PHE A 9 -29.78 4.50 -18.33
N HIS A 10 -29.54 5.72 -18.83
CA HIS A 10 -28.46 6.59 -18.37
C HIS A 10 -28.60 6.95 -16.88
N ILE A 11 -29.81 7.15 -16.38
CA ILE A 11 -30.07 7.47 -14.97
C ILE A 11 -29.81 6.25 -14.09
N ILE A 12 -30.28 5.08 -14.53
CA ILE A 12 -30.03 3.80 -13.82
C ILE A 12 -28.52 3.50 -13.77
N PHE A 13 -27.83 3.69 -14.90
CA PHE A 13 -26.39 3.48 -14.99
C PHE A 13 -25.63 4.44 -14.07
N LEU A 14 -25.98 5.74 -14.09
CA LEU A 14 -25.36 6.75 -13.23
C LEU A 14 -25.53 6.42 -11.73
N MET A 15 -26.73 5.98 -11.32
CA MET A 15 -26.97 5.53 -9.94
C MET A 15 -26.14 4.29 -9.58
N ALA A 16 -26.04 3.32 -10.49
CA ALA A 16 -25.22 2.12 -10.27
C ALA A 16 -23.73 2.47 -10.15
N THR A 17 -23.22 3.39 -10.99
CA THR A 17 -21.85 3.88 -10.92
C THR A 17 -21.59 4.61 -9.60
N LEU A 18 -22.53 5.45 -9.12
CA LEU A 18 -22.40 6.14 -7.84
C LEU A 18 -22.31 5.14 -6.68
N VAL A 19 -23.20 4.15 -6.63
CA VAL A 19 -23.18 3.10 -5.60
C VAL A 19 -21.87 2.31 -5.65
N PHE A 20 -21.38 2.00 -6.85
CA PHE A 20 -20.11 1.31 -7.04
C PHE A 20 -18.93 2.14 -6.48
N ILE A 21 -18.87 3.43 -6.79
CA ILE A 21 -17.83 4.34 -6.26
C ILE A 21 -17.87 4.37 -4.73
N ILE A 22 -19.05 4.53 -4.13
CA ILE A 22 -19.22 4.54 -2.66
C ILE A 22 -18.75 3.20 -2.07
N PHE A 23 -19.16 2.08 -2.67
CA PHE A 23 -18.75 0.75 -2.24
C PHE A 23 -17.23 0.56 -2.31
N SER A 24 -16.59 1.03 -3.39
CA SER A 24 -15.13 0.97 -3.55
C SER A 24 -14.41 1.79 -2.49
N LEU A 25 -14.88 3.01 -2.19
CA LEU A 25 -14.30 3.87 -1.15
C LEU A 25 -14.40 3.23 0.25
N ILE A 26 -15.58 2.68 0.59
CA ILE A 26 -15.78 1.98 1.87
C ILE A 26 -14.88 0.75 1.95
N SER A 27 -14.81 -0.05 0.89
CA SER A 27 -14.01 -1.27 0.86
C SER A 27 -12.52 -0.98 1.05
N ALA A 28 -12.00 0.07 0.41
CA ALA A 28 -10.62 0.48 0.56
C ALA A 28 -10.31 0.95 2.00
N ASN A 29 -11.19 1.75 2.59
CA ASN A 29 -11.06 2.20 3.99
C ASN A 29 -11.11 1.02 4.99
N ILE A 30 -11.94 -0.01 4.73
CA ILE A 30 -11.95 -1.24 5.54
C ILE A 30 -10.60 -1.95 5.46
N GLY A 31 -9.99 -2.03 4.27
CA GLY A 31 -8.65 -2.59 4.08
C GLY A 31 -7.60 -1.89 4.93
N ILE A 32 -7.55 -0.55 4.85
CA ILE A 32 -6.62 0.28 5.65
C ILE A 32 -6.81 0.02 7.15
N ASN A 33 -8.05 0.08 7.64
CA ASN A 33 -8.33 -0.10 9.07
C ASN A 33 -7.98 -1.52 9.54
N HIS A 34 -8.15 -2.53 8.70
CA HIS A 34 -7.78 -3.90 9.04
C HIS A 34 -6.26 -4.08 9.12
N MET A 35 -5.50 -3.47 8.19
CA MET A 35 -4.03 -3.43 8.24
C MET A 35 -3.52 -2.75 9.51
N LEU A 36 -4.08 -1.58 9.86
CA LEU A 36 -3.72 -0.83 11.06
C LEU A 36 -4.10 -1.55 12.36
N LYS A 37 -5.03 -2.50 12.33
CA LYS A 37 -5.42 -3.32 13.50
C LYS A 37 -4.42 -4.44 13.79
N ASN A 38 -3.83 -5.03 12.76
CA ASN A 38 -2.85 -6.13 12.91
C ASN A 38 -1.55 -5.84 12.14
N PRO A 39 -0.90 -4.68 12.38
CA PRO A 39 0.18 -4.21 11.53
C PRO A 39 1.44 -5.04 11.78
N LYS A 40 2.09 -5.40 10.68
CA LYS A 40 3.45 -5.92 10.66
C LYS A 40 4.28 -5.12 9.68
N TYR A 41 5.58 -5.12 9.94
CA TYR A 41 6.55 -4.38 9.16
C TYR A 41 7.61 -5.32 8.61
N THR A 42 8.07 -5.03 7.41
CA THR A 42 9.14 -5.77 6.77
C THR A 42 9.77 -4.90 5.68
N ILE A 43 10.75 -5.45 4.97
CA ILE A 43 11.41 -4.76 3.87
C ILE A 43 10.84 -5.25 2.55
N GLY A 44 10.40 -4.30 1.74
CA GLY A 44 10.15 -4.50 0.31
C GLY A 44 11.45 -4.29 -0.47
N GLU A 45 11.65 -5.09 -1.51
CA GLU A 45 12.76 -4.97 -2.46
C GLU A 45 12.19 -4.75 -3.86
N ALA A 46 12.55 -3.64 -4.50
CA ALA A 46 12.19 -3.36 -5.89
C ALA A 46 12.80 -4.42 -6.82
N ILE A 47 11.98 -5.06 -7.65
CA ILE A 47 12.40 -6.06 -8.63
C ILE A 47 12.52 -5.50 -10.04
N THR A 48 11.92 -4.34 -10.28
CA THR A 48 11.99 -3.59 -11.54
C THR A 48 12.36 -2.14 -11.22
N ASP A 49 12.98 -1.46 -12.18
CA ASP A 49 13.04 0.00 -12.15
C ASP A 49 11.62 0.54 -12.38
N TRP A 50 11.37 1.77 -11.95
CA TRP A 50 10.13 2.46 -12.31
C TRP A 50 9.97 2.46 -13.83
N HIS A 51 8.84 1.94 -14.29
CA HIS A 51 8.54 1.88 -15.71
C HIS A 51 7.04 2.05 -15.95
N GLN A 52 6.73 2.59 -17.12
CA GLN A 52 5.37 2.56 -17.65
C GLN A 52 5.12 1.18 -18.25
N LYS A 53 4.18 0.42 -17.70
CA LYS A 53 3.76 -0.86 -18.27
C LYS A 53 2.85 -0.60 -19.46
N ASN A 54 3.00 -1.41 -20.51
CA ASN A 54 2.14 -1.37 -21.70
C ASN A 54 0.65 -1.66 -21.40
N ASN A 55 0.28 -2.04 -20.17
CA ASN A 55 -1.08 -2.39 -19.73
C ASN A 55 -1.67 -1.39 -18.70
N ASN A 56 -1.44 -0.08 -18.88
CA ASN A 56 -2.04 1.02 -18.09
C ASN A 56 -1.62 1.14 -16.61
N GLY A 57 -0.57 0.45 -16.19
CA GLY A 57 0.01 0.59 -14.85
C GLY A 57 1.35 1.31 -14.90
N VAL A 58 1.56 2.27 -14.01
CA VAL A 58 2.87 2.93 -13.84
C VAL A 58 3.33 2.66 -12.42
N GLY A 59 4.58 2.24 -12.27
CA GLY A 59 5.11 1.99 -10.94
C GLY A 59 6.32 1.08 -10.93
N THR A 60 6.79 0.83 -9.71
CA THR A 60 7.87 -0.10 -9.41
C THR A 60 7.26 -1.39 -8.86
N ASP A 61 7.61 -2.52 -9.46
CA ASP A 61 7.26 -3.80 -8.87
C ASP A 61 8.24 -4.14 -7.76
N TYR A 62 7.72 -4.72 -6.68
CA TYR A 62 8.51 -5.13 -5.55
C TYR A 62 8.04 -6.47 -4.99
N LYS A 63 8.93 -7.09 -4.23
CA LYS A 63 8.66 -8.31 -3.48
C LYS A 63 8.94 -8.11 -2.00
N TYR A 64 8.30 -8.90 -1.15
CA TYR A 64 8.66 -9.02 0.26
C TYR A 64 8.39 -10.44 0.76
N HIS A 65 9.06 -10.78 1.85
CA HIS A 65 8.98 -12.09 2.47
C HIS A 65 8.12 -12.04 3.72
N PHE A 66 7.18 -12.97 3.85
CA PHE A 66 6.42 -13.20 5.06
C PHE A 66 6.05 -14.68 5.18
N ASN A 67 6.34 -15.29 6.33
CA ASN A 67 6.05 -16.67 6.67
C ASN A 67 6.51 -17.66 5.57
N TYR A 68 7.76 -17.53 5.14
CA TYR A 68 8.39 -18.31 4.06
C TYR A 68 7.77 -18.16 2.66
N LYS A 69 6.82 -17.24 2.48
CA LYS A 69 6.22 -16.93 1.19
C LYS A 69 6.75 -15.60 0.67
N ILE A 70 6.84 -15.52 -0.65
CA ILE A 70 7.18 -14.30 -1.38
C ILE A 70 5.88 -13.71 -1.91
N TYR A 71 5.65 -12.45 -1.61
CA TYR A 71 4.52 -11.68 -2.11
C TYR A 71 5.03 -10.66 -3.12
N PHE A 72 4.26 -10.42 -4.18
CA PHE A 72 4.59 -9.48 -5.25
C PHE A 72 3.53 -8.39 -5.33
N LYS A 73 3.99 -7.15 -5.44
CA LYS A 73 3.15 -5.95 -5.46
C LYS A 73 3.75 -4.90 -6.37
N THR A 74 2.96 -3.87 -6.66
CA THR A 74 3.37 -2.69 -7.42
C THR A 74 3.10 -1.48 -6.57
N THR A 75 4.07 -0.57 -6.49
CA THR A 75 3.91 0.75 -5.87
C THR A 75 4.02 1.84 -6.93
N SER A 76 3.34 2.96 -6.73
CA SER A 76 3.46 4.13 -7.60
C SER A 76 4.80 4.88 -7.41
N ASN A 77 5.48 4.62 -6.29
CA ASN A 77 6.78 5.20 -5.96
C ASN A 77 7.85 4.85 -7.00
N SER A 78 8.72 5.82 -7.26
CA SER A 78 9.83 5.69 -8.21
C SER A 78 11.07 5.14 -7.53
N TYR A 79 11.20 3.81 -7.54
CA TYR A 79 12.39 3.11 -7.05
C TYR A 79 13.20 2.55 -8.21
N LYS A 80 14.49 2.34 -7.95
CA LYS A 80 15.37 1.54 -8.81
C LYS A 80 15.36 0.09 -8.36
N LYS A 81 15.60 -0.82 -9.29
CA LYS A 81 15.72 -2.24 -9.02
C LYS A 81 16.79 -2.48 -7.95
N GLY A 82 16.42 -3.23 -6.92
CA GLY A 82 17.27 -3.52 -5.75
C GLY A 82 17.11 -2.54 -4.60
N ASP A 83 16.44 -1.40 -4.79
CA ASP A 83 16.11 -0.48 -3.70
C ASP A 83 15.28 -1.22 -2.64
N LYS A 84 15.63 -0.96 -1.39
CA LYS A 84 14.93 -1.50 -0.22
C LYS A 84 14.18 -0.39 0.49
N PHE A 85 12.95 -0.66 0.91
CA PHE A 85 12.11 0.31 1.61
C PHE A 85 11.22 -0.38 2.63
N LEU A 86 10.77 0.40 3.63
CA LEU A 86 9.90 -0.11 4.67
C LEU A 86 8.49 -0.28 4.11
N ILE A 87 7.86 -1.39 4.44
CA ILE A 87 6.45 -1.61 4.17
C ILE A 87 5.71 -1.94 5.45
N ILE A 88 4.45 -1.52 5.51
CA ILE A 88 3.46 -2.01 6.46
C ILE A 88 2.55 -3.01 5.74
N PHE A 89 2.15 -4.07 6.43
CA PHE A 89 1.20 -5.04 5.91
C PHE A 89 0.33 -5.62 7.01
N ASP A 90 -0.81 -6.17 6.60
CA ASP A 90 -1.73 -6.89 7.47
C ASP A 90 -1.27 -8.33 7.68
N SER A 91 -0.96 -8.68 8.91
CA SER A 91 -0.49 -10.05 9.24
C SER A 91 -1.50 -11.17 8.97
N ILE A 92 -2.80 -10.86 8.85
CA ILE A 92 -3.86 -11.83 8.54
C ILE A 92 -4.07 -11.94 7.02
N LYS A 93 -3.96 -10.82 6.30
CA LYS A 93 -4.09 -10.75 4.83
C LYS A 93 -2.87 -10.03 4.25
N PRO A 94 -1.72 -10.72 4.10
CA PRO A 94 -0.46 -10.07 3.76
C PRO A 94 -0.51 -9.30 2.45
N GLU A 95 -1.41 -9.65 1.52
CA GLU A 95 -1.63 -8.92 0.27
C GLU A 95 -2.09 -7.46 0.47
N ASN A 96 -2.62 -7.14 1.64
CA ASN A 96 -2.96 -5.78 2.04
C ASN A 96 -1.73 -5.13 2.66
N THR A 97 -1.06 -4.29 1.89
CA THR A 97 0.24 -3.70 2.22
C THR A 97 0.37 -2.32 1.59
N GLU A 98 1.15 -1.47 2.23
CA GLU A 98 1.46 -0.12 1.79
C GLU A 98 2.96 0.16 1.96
N VAL A 99 3.52 0.96 1.06
CA VAL A 99 4.92 1.41 1.16
C VAL A 99 5.00 2.62 2.09
N LEU A 100 5.93 2.60 3.03
CA LEU A 100 6.19 3.72 3.95
C LEU A 100 7.43 4.48 3.48
N ASP A 101 7.30 5.18 2.36
CA ASP A 101 8.39 5.97 1.72
C ASP A 101 8.82 7.20 2.54
N ILE A 102 8.01 7.59 3.52
CA ILE A 102 8.33 8.56 4.59
C ILE A 102 9.54 8.13 5.44
N TYR A 103 9.95 6.86 5.38
CA TYR A 103 11.14 6.36 6.05
C TYR A 103 12.18 5.88 5.04
N SER A 104 13.38 6.43 5.14
CA SER A 104 14.54 5.94 4.39
C SER A 104 15.19 4.78 5.14
N ILE A 105 15.55 3.73 4.41
CA ILE A 105 16.37 2.65 4.95
C ILE A 105 17.83 3.01 4.72
N GLU A 106 18.51 3.39 5.80
CA GLU A 106 19.93 3.66 5.76
C GLU A 106 20.74 2.40 5.38
N ASN A 107 21.89 2.58 4.75
CA ASN A 107 22.68 1.47 4.21
C ASN A 107 23.07 0.43 5.27
N TYR A 108 23.26 0.82 6.52
CA TYR A 108 23.59 -0.11 7.61
C TYR A 108 22.42 -1.01 8.04
N LEU A 109 21.18 -0.68 7.62
CA LEU A 109 19.96 -1.44 7.89
C LEU A 109 19.70 -2.50 6.80
N ILE A 110 20.44 -2.48 5.68
CA ILE A 110 20.21 -3.37 4.52
C ILE A 110 20.49 -4.84 4.84
N ASP A 111 21.38 -5.12 5.79
CA ASP A 111 21.79 -6.47 6.21
C ASP A 111 21.01 -6.98 7.44
N LEU A 112 19.95 -6.28 7.85
CA LEU A 112 19.14 -6.70 8.98
C LEU A 112 18.49 -8.05 8.73
N LYS A 113 18.59 -8.93 9.73
CA LYS A 113 17.85 -10.18 9.76
C LYS A 113 16.38 -9.89 9.98
N ILE A 114 15.60 -9.94 8.91
CA ILE A 114 14.15 -9.78 8.95
C ILE A 114 13.54 -11.05 9.57
N PRO A 115 12.75 -10.95 10.64
CA PRO A 115 12.01 -12.07 11.18
C PRO A 115 11.05 -12.63 10.14
N GLU A 116 10.88 -13.95 10.10
CA GLU A 116 9.96 -14.59 9.14
C GLU A 116 8.53 -14.08 9.25
N LYS A 117 8.09 -13.68 10.46
CA LYS A 117 6.75 -13.14 10.72
C LYS A 117 6.68 -11.60 10.65
N GLY A 118 7.72 -10.95 10.12
CA GLY A 118 7.86 -9.50 10.13
C GLY A 118 8.01 -8.93 11.56
N TRP A 119 8.46 -7.68 11.61
CA TRP A 119 8.57 -6.92 12.85
C TRP A 119 7.20 -6.50 13.35
N LYS A 120 7.00 -6.54 14.67
CA LYS A 120 6.03 -5.64 15.29
C LYS A 120 6.61 -4.22 15.29
N TYR A 121 5.79 -3.23 15.63
CA TYR A 121 6.23 -1.85 15.77
C TYR A 121 7.47 -1.70 16.66
N GLU A 122 7.45 -2.31 17.85
CA GLU A 122 8.54 -2.30 18.83
C GLU A 122 9.83 -3.01 18.38
N ASP A 123 9.73 -3.88 17.37
CA ASP A 123 10.85 -4.67 16.85
C ASP A 123 11.53 -3.99 15.64
N VAL A 124 10.98 -2.87 15.15
CA VAL A 124 11.56 -2.17 14.00
C VAL A 124 12.90 -1.54 14.43
N PRO A 125 14.01 -1.87 13.76
CA PRO A 125 15.36 -1.53 14.21
C PRO A 125 15.79 -0.08 13.93
N PHE A 126 14.84 0.80 13.65
CA PHE A 126 15.05 2.22 13.40
C PHE A 126 13.82 3.00 13.82
N ASN A 127 13.97 4.32 13.98
CA ASN A 127 12.92 5.16 14.53
C ASN A 127 11.76 5.31 13.55
N ILE A 128 10.59 4.84 13.96
CA ILE A 128 9.32 5.02 13.26
C ILE A 128 8.27 5.54 14.25
N ASP A 129 7.24 6.21 13.76
CA ASP A 129 6.18 6.79 14.58
C ASP A 129 4.83 6.24 14.12
N SER A 130 4.15 5.50 15.02
CA SER A 130 2.86 4.89 14.72
C SER A 130 1.76 5.89 14.38
N ASN A 131 1.79 7.09 14.94
CA ASN A 131 0.81 8.14 14.64
C ASN A 131 1.05 8.73 13.25
N ILE A 132 2.33 8.95 12.90
CA ILE A 132 2.70 9.39 11.56
C ILE A 132 2.29 8.34 10.53
N ILE A 133 2.64 7.06 10.76
CA ILE A 133 2.25 5.95 9.87
C ILE A 133 0.73 5.88 9.71
N LYS A 134 -0.01 5.94 10.81
CA LYS A 134 -1.47 5.90 10.76
C LYS A 134 -2.03 7.04 9.92
N LYS A 135 -1.52 8.25 10.11
CA LYS A 135 -1.95 9.43 9.35
C LYS A 135 -1.58 9.27 7.86
N TYR A 136 -0.34 8.90 7.57
CA TYR A 136 0.16 8.66 6.21
C TYR A 136 -0.69 7.64 5.43
N VAL A 137 -0.98 6.48 6.05
CA VAL A 137 -1.76 5.41 5.39
C VAL A 137 -3.25 5.80 5.22
N GLN A 138 -3.79 6.64 6.10
CA GLN A 138 -5.19 7.07 6.04
C GLN A 138 -5.42 8.26 5.09
N ASP A 139 -4.40 9.07 4.85
CA ASP A 139 -4.47 10.26 4.02
C ASP A 139 -4.10 9.92 2.57
N TRP A 140 -5.09 9.88 1.68
CA TRP A 140 -4.92 9.45 0.29
C TRP A 140 -4.21 10.49 -0.61
N ASN A 141 -3.82 11.66 -0.07
CA ASN A 141 -3.65 12.87 -0.89
C ASN A 141 -2.55 13.81 -0.39
N VAL A 142 -1.64 13.32 0.45
CA VAL A 142 -0.61 14.14 1.10
C VAL A 142 0.75 13.60 0.70
N GLU A 143 1.63 14.49 0.22
CA GLU A 143 2.96 14.07 -0.20
C GLU A 143 3.79 13.63 1.03
N PRO A 144 4.61 12.58 0.91
CA PRO A 144 5.34 11.96 2.02
C PRO A 144 6.13 12.96 2.90
N PHE A 145 6.72 13.99 2.31
CA PHE A 145 7.53 14.96 3.03
C PHE A 145 6.74 15.84 4.00
N GLU A 146 5.42 16.00 3.83
CA GLU A 146 4.58 16.79 4.73
C GLU A 146 4.46 16.14 6.13
N TYR A 147 4.78 14.85 6.25
CA TYR A 147 4.78 14.12 7.51
C TYR A 147 6.06 14.30 8.33
N ILE A 148 7.13 14.79 7.72
CA ILE A 148 8.47 14.89 8.32
C ILE A 148 8.70 16.29 8.95
N GLN A 149 7.87 17.30 8.63
CA GLN A 149 8.08 18.71 9.01
C GLN A 149 7.61 19.11 10.43
N LYS A 150 7.94 18.35 11.49
CA LYS A 150 7.67 18.78 12.88
C LYS A 150 8.89 18.86 13.78
#